data_AF-A0A7S0SPD1-F1
#
_entry.id   AF-A0A7S0SPD1-F1
#
_cell.length_a   1.000
_cell.length_b   1.000
_cell.length_c   1.000
_cell.angle_alpha   90.00
_cell.angle_beta   90.00
_cell.angle_gamma   90.00
#
_symmetry.space_group_name_H-M   'P 1'
#
loop_
_entity.id
_entity.type
_entity.pdbx_description
1 polymer ?
#
loop_
_entity_poly.entity_id
_entity_poly.type
_entity_poly.pdbx_seq_one_letter_code
_entity_poly.pdbx_strand_id
1 'polypeptide(L)'
;EDATAFLRACTLVSVPSLGGKRGRDAAASLSSQNTVNIPGRHSGARNNTAAGTESYTIGDASRAGLRQLVAALTGAGGGGVAARSAANLVLSLADGVDTTPVTPRGPPRSLMAERSFPPTSVRAEAAAWCDALSAQLWPRLVRDAATHGIARRGVSAPKRLVL
;
A
#
# COMPACT_ATOMS: atom_id res chain seq x y z
N GLU A 1 -12.67 -24.99 -6.20
CA GLU A 1 -11.84 -24.06 -6.99
C GLU A 1 -10.48 -23.93 -6.29
N ASP A 2 -9.39 -23.88 -7.05
CA ASP A 2 -8.02 -23.82 -6.51
C ASP A 2 -7.66 -22.37 -6.12
N ALA A 3 -7.48 -22.14 -4.81
CA ALA A 3 -7.11 -20.82 -4.27
C ALA A 3 -5.82 -20.26 -4.91
N THR A 4 -4.91 -21.15 -5.32
CA THR A 4 -3.65 -20.78 -5.99
C THR A 4 -3.91 -20.17 -7.36
N ALA A 5 -4.85 -20.74 -8.12
CA ALA A 5 -5.22 -20.23 -9.44
C ALA A 5 -5.85 -18.84 -9.34
N PHE A 6 -6.72 -18.63 -8.35
CA PHE A 6 -7.30 -17.32 -8.07
C PHE A 6 -6.22 -16.29 -7.71
N LEU A 7 -5.33 -16.61 -6.76
CA LEU A 7 -4.26 -15.71 -6.34
C LEU A 7 -3.30 -15.36 -7.49
N ARG A 8 -2.93 -16.34 -8.32
CA ARG A 8 -2.06 -16.10 -9.48
C ARG A 8 -2.70 -15.18 -10.52
N ALA A 9 -4.02 -15.15 -10.64
CA ALA A 9 -4.74 -14.25 -11.53
C ALA A 9 -4.88 -12.82 -10.96
N CYS A 10 -4.66 -12.62 -9.65
CA CYS A 10 -4.68 -11.30 -9.05
C CYS A 10 -3.54 -10.43 -9.57
N THR A 11 -3.81 -9.12 -9.67
CA THR A 11 -2.84 -8.13 -10.16
C THR A 11 -1.80 -7.84 -9.09
N LEU A 12 -0.57 -7.49 -9.48
CA LEU A 12 0.50 -7.17 -8.53
C LEU A 12 0.12 -6.02 -7.56
N VAL A 13 -0.70 -5.08 -8.02
CA VAL A 13 -1.18 -3.95 -7.20
C VAL A 13 -2.21 -4.36 -6.14
N SER A 14 -2.80 -5.56 -6.23
CA SER A 14 -3.69 -6.08 -5.19
C SER A 14 -2.93 -6.55 -3.94
N VAL A 15 -1.62 -6.77 -4.05
CA VAL A 15 -0.79 -7.22 -2.93
C VAL A 15 -0.62 -6.09 -1.92
N PRO A 16 -0.79 -6.36 -0.60
CA PRO A 16 -0.52 -5.37 0.45
C PRO A 16 0.85 -4.71 0.26
N SER A 17 0.93 -3.39 0.46
CA SER A 17 2.09 -2.53 0.20
C SER A 17 2.41 -2.20 -1.27
N LEU A 18 1.71 -2.80 -2.25
CA LEU A 18 1.92 -2.57 -3.69
C LEU A 18 0.77 -1.84 -4.39
N GLY A 19 -0.35 -1.54 -3.73
CA GLY A 19 -1.49 -0.85 -4.37
C GLY A 19 -1.25 0.60 -4.84
N GLY A 20 -0.12 1.20 -4.46
CA GLY A 20 0.23 2.57 -4.80
C GLY A 20 1.06 2.71 -6.09
N LYS A 21 1.71 3.87 -6.22
CA LYS A 21 2.66 4.18 -7.30
C LYS A 21 3.74 3.10 -7.44
N ARG A 22 4.28 2.63 -6.31
CA ARG A 22 5.35 1.63 -6.26
C ARG A 22 5.00 0.33 -7.00
N GLY A 23 3.81 -0.24 -6.78
CA GLY A 23 3.43 -1.47 -7.48
C GLY A 23 3.15 -1.25 -8.96
N ARG A 24 2.62 -0.08 -9.35
CA ARG A 24 2.45 0.29 -10.76
C ARG A 24 3.79 0.43 -11.48
N ASP A 25 4.76 1.12 -10.87
CA ASP A 25 6.09 1.31 -11.44
C ASP A 25 6.84 -0.04 -11.54
N ALA A 26 6.70 -0.90 -10.54
CA ALA A 26 7.27 -2.25 -10.56
C ALA A 26 6.62 -3.14 -11.64
N ALA A 27 5.29 -3.12 -11.76
CA ALA A 27 4.56 -3.84 -12.81
C ALA A 27 4.99 -3.37 -14.21
N ALA A 28 5.08 -2.06 -14.43
CA ALA A 28 5.54 -1.50 -15.70
C ALA A 28 6.98 -1.93 -16.03
N SER A 29 7.87 -1.93 -15.03
CA SER A 29 9.26 -2.40 -15.20
C SER A 29 9.33 -3.88 -15.59
N LEU A 30 8.53 -4.73 -14.96
CA LEU A 30 8.51 -6.17 -15.23
C LEU A 30 7.87 -6.51 -16.59
N SER A 31 6.77 -5.83 -16.96
CA SER A 31 6.17 -5.97 -18.30
C SER A 31 7.15 -5.59 -19.41
N SER A 32 7.92 -4.52 -19.20
CA SER A 32 8.92 -4.05 -20.18
C SER A 32 10.09 -5.02 -20.36
N GLN A 33 10.46 -5.77 -19.31
CA GLN A 33 11.53 -6.77 -19.39
C GLN A 33 11.07 -8.04 -20.14
N ASN A 34 9.79 -8.37 -20.07
CA ASN A 34 9.25 -9.59 -20.67
C ASN A 34 9.08 -9.48 -22.20
N THR A 35 8.89 -8.26 -22.73
CA THR A 35 8.73 -8.02 -24.17
C THR A 35 10.03 -8.11 -24.97
N VAL A 36 11.19 -7.90 -24.33
CA VAL A 36 12.50 -7.88 -25.00
C VAL A 36 13.01 -9.29 -25.36
N ASN A 37 12.45 -10.34 -24.77
CA ASN A 37 12.99 -11.70 -24.88
C ASN A 37 12.29 -12.59 -25.93
N ILE A 38 11.57 -12.00 -26.89
CA ILE A 38 10.98 -12.74 -28.03
C ILE A 38 11.91 -12.57 -29.25
N PRO A 39 12.84 -13.51 -29.50
CA PRO A 39 13.74 -13.44 -30.66
C PRO A 39 12.91 -13.53 -31.95
N GLY A 40 12.98 -12.48 -32.78
CA GLY A 40 12.42 -12.48 -34.15
C GLY A 40 11.29 -11.48 -34.44
N ARG A 41 10.85 -10.65 -33.48
CA ARG A 41 9.82 -9.62 -33.75
C ARG A 41 10.46 -8.24 -33.96
N HIS A 42 10.78 -7.91 -35.21
CA HIS A 42 11.28 -6.58 -35.58
C HIS A 42 10.26 -5.49 -35.22
N SER A 43 10.66 -4.59 -34.31
CA SER A 43 9.82 -3.55 -33.73
C SER A 43 9.59 -2.40 -34.72
N GLY A 44 8.38 -2.30 -35.26
CA GLY A 44 7.94 -1.21 -36.15
C GLY A 44 6.75 -0.40 -35.62
N ALA A 45 6.30 -0.59 -34.38
CA ALA A 45 5.13 0.11 -33.85
C ALA A 45 5.43 0.80 -32.52
N ARG A 46 5.66 2.12 -32.60
CA ARG A 46 5.58 3.02 -31.44
C ARG A 46 4.11 3.19 -31.08
N ASN A 47 3.52 2.21 -30.40
CA ASN A 47 2.21 2.38 -29.80
C ASN A 47 2.37 3.19 -28.51
N ASN A 48 2.21 4.51 -28.64
CA ASN A 48 1.80 5.38 -27.53
C ASN A 48 0.34 5.07 -27.17
N THR A 49 0.07 3.86 -26.67
CA THR A 49 -1.17 3.58 -25.95
C THR A 49 -0.95 3.97 -24.50
N ALA A 50 -1.28 5.22 -24.20
CA ALA A 50 -1.68 5.58 -22.86
C ALA A 50 -2.86 4.67 -22.44
N ALA A 51 -2.84 4.23 -21.17
CA ALA A 51 -3.99 3.65 -20.46
C ALA A 51 -4.43 2.21 -20.80
N GLY A 52 -3.49 1.34 -21.18
CA GLY A 52 -3.64 -0.09 -20.92
C GLY A 52 -2.58 -0.51 -19.91
N THR A 53 -2.77 -0.24 -18.61
CA THR A 53 -1.98 -0.93 -17.58
C THR A 53 -2.32 -2.41 -17.68
N GLU A 54 -1.63 -3.13 -18.56
CA GLU A 54 -1.66 -4.57 -18.60
C GLU A 54 -1.36 -5.05 -17.18
N SER A 55 -2.33 -5.77 -16.63
CA SER A 55 -2.36 -6.16 -15.23
C SER A 55 -1.29 -7.23 -15.02
N TYR A 56 -0.04 -6.83 -14.76
CA TYR A 56 1.03 -7.76 -14.43
C TYR A 56 0.59 -8.55 -13.18
N THR A 57 0.38 -9.86 -13.34
CA THR A 57 -0.25 -10.69 -12.31
C THR A 57 0.76 -11.23 -11.32
N ILE A 58 0.28 -11.78 -10.20
CA ILE A 58 1.12 -12.53 -9.25
C ILE A 58 1.73 -13.76 -9.95
N GLY A 59 1.00 -14.40 -10.87
CA GLY A 59 1.52 -15.50 -11.69
C GLY A 59 2.67 -15.07 -12.61
N ASP A 60 2.57 -13.90 -13.25
CA ASP A 60 3.67 -13.33 -14.05
C ASP A 60 4.89 -13.03 -13.18
N ALA A 61 4.65 -12.41 -12.01
CA ALA A 61 5.69 -12.07 -11.05
C ALA A 61 6.44 -13.31 -10.54
N SER A 62 5.72 -14.39 -10.26
CA SER A 62 6.31 -15.67 -9.85
C SER A 62 7.29 -16.21 -10.89
N ARG A 63 6.97 -16.09 -12.19
CA ARG A 63 7.84 -16.52 -13.29
C ARG A 63 9.12 -15.69 -13.42
N ALA A 64 9.07 -14.39 -13.13
CA ALA A 64 10.25 -13.51 -13.13
C ALA A 64 11.26 -13.89 -12.03
N GLY A 65 10.78 -14.46 -10.93
CA GLY A 65 11.59 -14.91 -9.81
C GLY A 65 12.09 -13.78 -8.91
N LEU A 66 12.68 -14.18 -7.77
CA LEU A 66 12.99 -13.26 -6.66
C LEU A 66 13.91 -12.10 -7.08
N ARG A 67 14.98 -12.37 -7.84
CA ARG A 67 15.98 -11.34 -8.19
C ARG A 67 15.37 -10.22 -9.04
N GLN A 68 14.57 -10.58 -10.05
CA GLN A 68 13.94 -9.61 -10.95
C GLN A 68 12.89 -8.78 -10.20
N LEU A 69 12.09 -9.42 -9.35
CA LEU A 69 11.11 -8.73 -8.50
C LEU A 69 11.78 -7.72 -7.55
N VAL A 70 12.88 -8.12 -6.90
CA VAL A 70 13.63 -7.22 -6.00
C VAL A 70 14.19 -6.03 -6.78
N ALA A 71 14.76 -6.26 -7.96
CA ALA A 71 15.29 -5.19 -8.80
C ALA A 71 14.19 -4.20 -9.21
N ALA A 72 13.06 -4.69 -9.71
CA ALA A 72 11.92 -3.87 -10.10
C ALA A 72 11.35 -3.06 -8.93
N LEU A 73 11.16 -3.70 -7.77
CA LEU A 73 10.63 -3.05 -6.56
C LEU A 73 11.60 -2.04 -5.93
N THR A 74 12.91 -2.23 -6.13
CA THR A 74 13.95 -1.28 -5.71
C THR A 74 13.96 -0.06 -6.64
N GLY A 75 13.91 -0.30 -7.96
CA GLY A 75 13.80 0.76 -8.97
C GLY A 75 12.54 1.61 -8.82
N ALA A 76 11.44 1.01 -8.33
CA ALA A 76 10.19 1.70 -8.00
C ALA A 76 10.23 2.53 -6.69
N GLY A 77 11.42 2.82 -6.15
CA GLY A 77 11.62 3.65 -4.96
C GLY A 77 11.51 2.91 -3.63
N GLY A 78 11.49 1.57 -3.64
CA GLY A 78 11.59 0.78 -2.41
C GLY A 78 13.03 0.65 -1.91
N GLY A 79 13.28 0.86 -0.62
CA GLY A 79 14.56 0.46 -0.03
C GLY A 79 14.78 -1.05 -0.14
N GLY A 80 16.03 -1.51 -0.27
CA GLY A 80 16.35 -2.92 -0.60
C GLY A 80 15.70 -3.97 0.32
N VAL A 81 15.60 -3.69 1.63
CA VAL A 81 14.93 -4.58 2.59
C VAL A 81 13.42 -4.65 2.33
N ALA A 82 12.77 -3.50 2.11
CA ALA A 82 11.33 -3.42 1.82
C ALA A 82 10.99 -4.00 0.43
N ALA A 83 11.90 -3.90 -0.53
CA ALA A 83 11.78 -4.56 -1.84
C ALA A 83 11.84 -6.07 -1.70
N ARG A 84 12.80 -6.59 -0.94
CA ARG A 84 12.93 -8.02 -0.68
C ARG A 84 11.76 -8.61 0.07
N SER A 85 11.28 -7.94 1.12
CA SER A 85 10.10 -8.39 1.87
C SER A 85 8.85 -8.48 0.99
N ALA A 86 8.61 -7.46 0.14
CA ALA A 86 7.47 -7.47 -0.77
C ALA A 86 7.60 -8.54 -1.86
N ALA A 87 8.80 -8.75 -2.41
CA ALA A 87 9.05 -9.80 -3.39
C ALA A 87 8.79 -11.20 -2.82
N ASN A 88 9.25 -11.47 -1.58
CA ASN A 88 8.97 -12.74 -0.90
C ASN A 88 7.48 -12.95 -0.68
N LEU A 89 6.74 -11.91 -0.27
CA LEU A 89 5.29 -12.00 -0.11
C LEU A 89 4.59 -12.36 -1.43
N VAL A 90 4.97 -11.71 -2.53
CA VAL A 90 4.41 -12.01 -3.86
C VAL A 90 4.66 -13.47 -4.25
N LEU A 91 5.85 -13.98 -4.01
CA LEU A 91 6.18 -15.39 -4.31
C LEU A 91 5.41 -16.36 -3.43
N SER A 92 5.30 -16.09 -2.12
CA SER A 92 4.51 -16.94 -1.21
C SER A 92 3.02 -16.97 -1.63
N LEU A 93 2.45 -15.80 -1.98
CA LEU A 93 1.06 -15.72 -2.46
C LEU A 93 0.86 -16.48 -3.77
N ALA A 94 1.86 -16.52 -4.65
CA ALA A 94 1.80 -17.33 -5.87
C ALA A 94 1.74 -18.84 -5.60
N ASP A 95 2.18 -19.27 -4.43
CA ASP A 95 2.12 -20.66 -3.94
C ASP A 95 0.93 -20.89 -2.99
N GLY A 96 0.03 -19.90 -2.86
CA GLY A 96 -1.12 -19.99 -1.98
C GLY A 96 -0.79 -19.86 -0.48
N VAL A 97 0.39 -19.36 -0.14
CA VAL A 97 0.87 -19.23 1.24
C VAL A 97 0.99 -17.76 1.64
N ASP A 98 0.33 -17.34 2.71
CA ASP A 98 0.62 -16.07 3.38
C ASP A 98 1.46 -16.34 4.64
N THR A 99 2.73 -15.91 4.61
CA THR A 99 3.66 -16.05 5.74
C THR A 99 3.62 -14.87 6.69
N THR A 100 2.75 -13.88 6.43
CA THR A 100 2.64 -12.69 7.26
C THR A 100 2.08 -13.07 8.63
N PRO A 101 2.81 -12.80 9.74
CA PRO A 101 2.32 -13.15 11.05
C PRO A 101 1.07 -12.33 11.39
N VAL A 102 0.04 -13.01 11.90
CA VAL A 102 -1.12 -12.33 12.47
C VAL A 102 -0.66 -11.65 13.75
N THR A 103 -0.58 -10.32 13.74
CA THR A 103 -0.25 -9.54 14.92
C THR A 103 -1.53 -9.16 15.65
N PRO A 104 -1.67 -9.46 16.97
CA PRO A 104 -2.83 -9.02 17.72
C PRO A 104 -2.90 -7.50 17.68
N ARG A 105 -4.03 -6.97 17.23
CA ARG A 105 -4.24 -5.53 17.15
C ARG A 105 -4.48 -5.00 18.57
N GLY A 106 -3.52 -4.26 19.09
CA GLY A 106 -3.70 -3.50 20.34
C GLY A 106 -4.66 -2.32 20.17
N PRO A 107 -4.78 -1.47 21.21
CA PRO A 107 -5.54 -0.22 21.12
C PRO A 107 -5.12 0.62 19.90
N PRO A 108 -6.03 1.43 19.33
CA PRO A 108 -5.70 2.27 18.18
C PRO A 108 -4.55 3.22 18.52
N ARG A 109 -3.55 3.30 17.63
CA ARG A 109 -2.40 4.19 17.80
C ARG A 109 -2.77 5.67 17.62
N SER A 110 -3.80 5.93 16.83
CA SER A 110 -4.33 7.26 16.56
C SER A 110 -5.86 7.21 16.52
N LEU A 111 -6.48 8.30 16.95
CA LEU A 111 -7.88 8.61 16.69
C LEU A 111 -7.91 9.86 15.82
N MET A 112 -8.74 9.87 14.79
CA MET A 112 -8.84 10.97 13.86
C MET A 112 -10.30 11.39 13.71
N ALA A 113 -10.52 12.70 13.62
CA ALA A 113 -11.76 13.30 13.13
C ALA A 113 -11.37 14.13 11.92
N GLU A 114 -11.86 13.75 10.74
CA GLU A 114 -11.53 14.41 9.49
C GLU A 114 -12.81 14.82 8.75
N ARG A 115 -12.73 15.93 8.04
CA ARG A 115 -13.76 16.41 7.12
C ARG A 115 -13.09 17.27 6.06
N SER A 116 -13.52 17.12 4.82
CA SER A 116 -13.14 18.04 3.75
C SER A 116 -13.94 19.33 3.90
N PHE A 117 -13.24 20.45 4.02
CA PHE A 117 -13.83 21.79 4.07
C PHE A 117 -13.51 22.55 2.79
N PRO A 118 -14.39 23.43 2.30
CA PRO A 118 -14.04 24.34 1.22
C PRO A 118 -12.89 25.26 1.64
N PRO A 119 -12.12 25.85 0.71
CA PRO A 119 -11.15 26.88 1.06
C PRO A 119 -11.85 28.07 1.75
N THR A 120 -11.30 28.56 2.86
CA THR A 120 -11.76 29.80 3.52
C THR A 120 -10.58 30.71 3.83
N SER A 121 -10.82 32.02 3.78
CA SER A 121 -9.93 33.05 4.31
C SER A 121 -10.41 33.61 5.65
N VAL A 122 -11.57 33.15 6.14
CA VAL A 122 -12.21 33.67 7.35
C VAL A 122 -11.76 32.86 8.56
N ARG A 123 -10.95 33.46 9.43
CA ARG A 123 -10.43 32.80 10.64
C ARG A 123 -11.53 32.20 11.53
N ALA A 124 -12.66 32.89 11.67
CA ALA A 124 -13.77 32.43 12.49
C ALA A 124 -14.40 31.13 11.94
N GLU A 125 -14.44 30.97 10.62
CA GLU A 125 -14.95 29.77 9.97
C GLU A 125 -14.00 28.58 10.20
N ALA A 126 -12.69 28.79 10.04
CA ALA A 126 -11.68 27.78 10.37
C ALA A 126 -11.74 27.37 11.85
N ALA A 127 -11.93 28.32 12.77
CA ALA A 127 -12.10 28.01 14.19
C ALA A 127 -13.35 27.15 14.45
N ALA A 128 -14.48 27.50 13.84
CA ALA A 128 -15.71 26.72 13.95
C ALA A 128 -15.55 25.28 13.42
N TRP A 129 -14.74 25.07 12.37
CA TRP A 129 -14.41 23.73 11.89
C TRP A 129 -13.59 22.93 12.89
N CYS A 130 -12.57 23.56 13.50
CA CYS A 130 -11.78 22.93 14.56
C CYS A 130 -12.63 22.55 15.77
N ASP A 131 -13.54 23.42 16.20
CA ASP A 131 -14.46 23.14 17.30
C ASP A 131 -15.38 21.96 16.97
N ALA A 132 -15.92 21.92 15.74
CA ALA A 132 -16.77 20.81 15.29
C ALA A 132 -16.02 19.47 15.22
N LEU A 133 -14.76 19.45 14.76
CA LEU A 133 -13.92 18.25 14.77
C LEU A 133 -13.56 17.82 16.19
N SER A 134 -13.26 18.78 17.08
CA SER A 134 -12.95 18.53 18.49
C SER A 134 -14.14 17.90 19.23
N ALA A 135 -15.35 18.42 18.99
CA ALA A 135 -16.58 17.87 19.53
C ALA A 135 -16.85 16.42 19.09
N GLN A 136 -16.40 16.02 17.88
CA GLN A 136 -16.47 14.63 17.42
C GLN A 136 -15.36 13.75 18.01
N LEU A 137 -14.17 14.30 18.20
CA LEU A 137 -13.02 13.56 18.71
C LEU A 137 -13.15 13.25 20.19
N TRP A 138 -13.72 14.16 20.99
CA TRP A 138 -13.81 14.01 22.44
C TRP A 138 -14.56 12.76 22.91
N PRO A 139 -15.79 12.45 22.41
CA PRO A 139 -16.48 11.22 22.81
C PRO A 139 -15.73 9.94 22.39
N ARG A 140 -14.97 9.99 21.29
CA ARG A 140 -14.13 8.86 20.83
C ARG A 140 -12.98 8.61 21.81
N LEU A 141 -12.33 9.69 22.28
CA LEU A 141 -11.27 9.61 23.30
C LEU A 141 -11.79 9.05 24.62
N VAL A 142 -12.94 9.53 25.10
CA VAL A 142 -13.55 9.03 26.34
C VAL A 142 -13.88 7.54 26.22
N ARG A 143 -14.46 7.11 25.09
CA ARG A 143 -14.77 5.70 24.83
C ARG A 143 -13.52 4.83 24.74
N ASP A 144 -12.48 5.29 24.03
CA ASP A 144 -11.21 4.59 23.89
C ASP A 144 -10.55 4.39 25.27
N ALA A 145 -10.51 5.46 26.08
CA ALA A 145 -9.99 5.42 27.44
C ALA A 145 -10.79 4.47 28.35
N ALA A 146 -12.13 4.43 28.22
CA ALA A 146 -12.97 3.51 28.99
C ALA A 146 -12.78 2.04 28.56
N THR A 147 -12.64 1.78 27.26
CA THR A 147 -12.54 0.42 26.70
C THR A 147 -11.18 -0.20 26.97
N HIS A 148 -10.11 0.58 26.82
CA HIS A 148 -8.74 0.07 26.85
C HIS A 148 -7.96 0.47 28.11
N GLY A 149 -8.57 1.28 28.98
CA GLY A 149 -7.93 1.84 30.17
C GLY A 149 -6.87 2.89 29.84
N ILE A 150 -6.54 3.77 30.79
CA ILE A 150 -5.37 4.69 30.72
C ILE A 150 -4.07 3.87 30.96
N ALA A 151 -3.94 2.71 30.31
CA ALA A 151 -2.75 1.87 30.36
C ALA A 151 -1.74 2.30 29.29
N ARG A 152 -1.51 3.61 29.14
CA ARG A 152 -0.36 4.14 28.38
C ARG A 152 0.85 4.34 29.30
N ARG A 153 1.13 3.39 30.21
CA ARG A 153 2.42 3.35 30.92
C ARG A 153 3.46 2.77 29.96
N GLY A 154 4.00 3.62 29.08
CA GLY A 154 5.08 3.23 28.15
C GLY A 154 5.06 3.91 26.79
N VAL A 155 4.00 4.65 26.45
CA VAL A 155 3.99 5.44 25.21
C VAL A 155 4.62 6.79 25.53
N SER A 156 5.85 7.02 25.05
CA SER A 156 6.48 8.34 24.97
C SER A 156 5.44 9.39 24.61
N ALA A 157 5.39 10.50 25.35
CA ALA A 157 4.50 11.63 25.07
C ALA A 157 4.49 11.96 23.55
N PRO A 158 3.33 12.27 22.95
CA PRO A 158 3.25 12.58 21.53
C PRO A 158 4.19 13.75 21.22
N LYS A 159 5.17 13.52 20.32
CA LYS A 159 6.23 14.49 20.01
C LYS A 159 5.73 15.78 19.32
N ARG A 160 4.45 15.86 18.94
CA ARG A 160 3.79 17.08 18.46
C ARG A 160 2.30 16.83 18.28
N LEU A 161 1.46 17.70 18.85
CA LEU A 161 0.15 17.95 18.26
C LEU A 161 0.40 18.82 17.02
N VAL A 162 0.08 18.32 15.83
CA VAL A 162 -0.01 19.16 14.64
C VAL A 162 -1.49 19.48 14.50
N LEU A 163 -1.87 20.71 14.87
CA LEU A 163 -3.15 21.32 14.52
C LEU A 163 -2.99 22.06 13.19
#